data_AF-A0A975LJZ5-F1
#
_entry.id   AF-A0A975LJZ5-F1
#
_cell.length_a   1.000
_cell.length_b   1.000
_cell.length_c   1.000
_cell.angle_alpha   90.00
_cell.angle_beta   90.00
_cell.angle_gamma   90.00
#
_symmetry.space_group_name_H-M   'P 1'
#
loop_
_entity.id
_entity.type
_entity.pdbx_description
1 polymer ?
#
loop_
_entity_poly.entity_id
_entity_poly.type
_entity_poly.pdbx_seq_one_letter_code
_entity_poly.pdbx_strand_id
1 'polypeptide(L)'
;MEKMVDVQLALSTMNNLEFILKKVYEEFLLNNKNLLLDLESAISDDNKEARRLVHSIKGISINLGSKKMYQTSKDFEEILLAEKEEEIKNMFPIFRECFQNMYQEIDGYLKEMN
;
A
#
# COMPACT_ATOMS: atom_id res chain seq x y z
N MET A 1 -8.12 -13.53 10.98
CA MET A 1 -7.65 -12.24 10.46
C MET A 1 -8.25 -12.08 9.07
N GLU A 2 -8.92 -10.98 8.79
CA GLU A 2 -9.45 -10.70 7.45
C GLU A 2 -8.27 -10.52 6.48
N LYS A 3 -8.33 -11.14 5.29
CA LYS A 3 -7.25 -11.01 4.30
C LYS A 3 -7.17 -9.58 3.79
N MET A 4 -5.96 -9.05 3.71
CA MET A 4 -5.67 -7.73 3.16
C MET A 4 -5.65 -7.72 1.63
N VAL A 5 -5.36 -8.87 1.02
CA VAL A 5 -5.19 -9.07 -0.42
C VAL A 5 -6.22 -10.07 -0.95
N ASP A 6 -7.08 -9.60 -1.85
CA ASP A 6 -7.94 -10.46 -2.66
C ASP A 6 -7.23 -10.76 -4.00
N VAL A 7 -6.60 -11.93 -4.07
CA VAL A 7 -5.86 -12.36 -5.27
C VAL A 7 -6.77 -12.49 -6.49
N GLN A 8 -8.03 -12.89 -6.32
CA GLN A 8 -8.96 -13.01 -7.45
C GLN A 8 -9.33 -11.63 -8.00
N LEU A 9 -9.52 -10.65 -7.11
CA LEU A 9 -9.66 -9.27 -7.51
C LEU A 9 -8.41 -8.77 -8.24
N ALA A 10 -7.21 -9.01 -7.69
CA ALA A 10 -5.96 -8.59 -8.32
C ALA A 10 -5.80 -9.20 -9.73
N LEU A 11 -6.02 -10.51 -9.88
CA LEU A 11 -6.02 -11.21 -11.17
C LEU A 11 -7.02 -10.62 -12.16
N SER A 12 -8.22 -10.27 -11.70
CA SER A 12 -9.24 -9.67 -12.58
C SER A 12 -8.79 -8.35 -13.19
N THR A 13 -7.95 -7.56 -12.49
CA THR A 13 -7.37 -6.32 -13.05
C THR A 13 -6.32 -6.58 -14.14
N MET A 14 -5.83 -7.82 -14.24
CA MET A 14 -4.76 -8.25 -15.15
C MET A 14 -5.26 -9.26 -16.20
N ASN A 15 -6.56 -9.24 -16.54
CA ASN A 15 -7.18 -10.21 -17.46
C ASN A 15 -6.94 -11.68 -17.06
N ASN A 16 -6.81 -11.96 -15.76
CA ASN A 16 -6.52 -13.27 -15.17
C ASN A 16 -5.17 -13.88 -15.59
N LEU A 17 -4.20 -13.05 -15.98
CA LEU A 17 -2.86 -13.50 -16.33
C LEU A 17 -1.95 -13.54 -15.09
N GLU A 18 -1.81 -14.72 -14.48
CA GLU A 18 -0.99 -14.94 -13.27
C GLU A 18 0.46 -14.47 -13.41
N PHE A 19 1.06 -14.66 -14.59
CA PHE A 19 2.45 -14.22 -14.82
C PHE A 19 2.60 -12.70 -14.76
N ILE A 20 1.56 -11.94 -15.12
CA ILE A 20 1.56 -10.46 -14.99
C ILE A 20 1.42 -10.09 -13.53
N LEU A 21 0.49 -10.73 -12.82
CA LEU A 21 0.30 -10.47 -11.39
C LEU A 21 1.58 -10.74 -10.59
N LYS A 22 2.26 -11.86 -10.88
CA LYS A 22 3.56 -12.19 -10.29
C LYS A 22 4.57 -11.05 -10.46
N LYS A 23 4.74 -10.55 -11.68
CA LYS A 23 5.66 -9.42 -11.96
C LYS A 23 5.27 -8.15 -11.22
N VAL A 24 3.98 -7.81 -11.18
CA VAL A 24 3.46 -6.64 -10.46
C VAL A 24 3.76 -6.75 -8.97
N TYR A 25 3.57 -7.93 -8.37
CA TYR A 25 3.88 -8.19 -6.98
C TYR A 25 5.38 -8.11 -6.70
N GLU A 26 6.22 -8.71 -7.53
CA GLU A 26 7.69 -8.65 -7.41
C GLU A 26 8.20 -7.20 -7.47
N GLU A 27 7.73 -6.42 -8.46
CA GLU A 27 8.08 -5.01 -8.59
C GLU A 27 7.57 -4.17 -7.41
N PHE A 28 6.35 -4.45 -6.92
CA PHE A 28 5.80 -3.78 -5.76
C PHE A 28 6.67 -3.99 -4.51
N LEU A 29 7.03 -5.24 -4.19
CA LEU A 29 7.86 -5.54 -3.02
C LEU A 29 9.23 -4.86 -3.15
N LEU A 30 9.86 -4.94 -4.32
CA LEU A 30 11.17 -4.35 -4.57
C LEU A 30 11.17 -2.82 -4.39
N ASN A 31 10.18 -2.15 -4.99
CA ASN A 31 10.12 -0.69 -5.03
C ASN A 31 9.66 -0.09 -3.69
N ASN A 32 8.94 -0.84 -2.86
CA ASN A 32 8.33 -0.33 -1.63
C ASN A 32 8.93 -0.90 -0.34
N LYS A 33 10.06 -1.62 -0.41
CA LYS A 33 10.73 -2.21 0.76
C LYS A 33 11.05 -1.22 1.89
N ASN A 34 11.30 0.04 1.55
CA ASN A 34 11.66 1.10 2.49
C ASN A 34 10.53 2.12 2.71
N LEU A 35 9.37 1.94 2.07
CA LEU A 35 8.29 2.93 2.02
C LEU A 35 7.94 3.48 3.40
N LEU A 36 7.81 2.61 4.40
CA LEU A 36 7.41 3.04 5.75
C LEU A 36 8.44 3.95 6.42
N LEU A 37 9.73 3.71 6.18
CA LEU A 37 10.82 4.56 6.68
C LEU A 37 10.81 5.91 5.95
N ASP A 38 10.68 5.87 4.62
CA ASP A 38 10.64 7.06 3.78
C ASP A 38 9.43 7.94 4.14
N LEU A 39 8.28 7.32 4.38
CA LEU A 39 7.04 8.00 4.77
C LEU A 39 7.11 8.60 6.17
N GLU A 40 7.69 7.88 7.14
CA GLU A 40 7.90 8.40 8.50
C GLU A 40 8.81 9.64 8.49
N SER A 41 9.88 9.60 7.70
CA SER A 41 10.77 10.75 7.49
C SER A 41 10.03 11.90 6.83
N ALA A 42 9.26 11.64 5.77
CA ALA A 42 8.56 12.67 5.03
C ALA A 42 7.46 13.35 5.85
N ILE A 43 6.74 12.62 6.70
CA ILE A 43 5.74 13.19 7.62
C ILE A 43 6.35 14.25 8.56
N SER A 44 7.64 14.08 8.91
CA SER A 44 8.32 14.99 9.84
C SER A 44 8.95 16.21 9.16
N ASP A 45 9.13 16.19 7.84
CA ASP A 45 9.97 17.14 7.09
C ASP A 45 9.23 17.82 5.92
N ASP A 46 8.55 17.03 5.07
CA ASP A 46 7.82 17.51 3.89
C ASP A 46 6.51 16.74 3.68
N ASN A 47 5.40 17.33 4.14
CA ASN A 47 4.05 16.80 3.95
C ASN A 47 3.69 16.57 2.47
N LYS A 48 4.31 17.28 1.51
CA LYS A 48 4.05 17.05 0.08
C LYS A 48 4.65 15.73 -0.39
N GLU A 49 5.85 15.40 0.07
CA GLU A 49 6.49 14.13 -0.24
C GLU A 49 5.74 12.97 0.42
N ALA A 50 5.34 13.13 1.70
CA ALA A 50 4.51 12.15 2.39
C ALA A 50 3.21 11.87 1.60
N ARG A 51 2.54 12.93 1.15
CA ARG A 51 1.33 12.81 0.32
C ARG A 51 1.62 12.08 -1.00
N ARG A 52 2.74 12.35 -1.67
CA ARG A 52 3.13 11.68 -2.92
C ARG A 52 3.34 10.18 -2.73
N LEU A 53 3.99 9.78 -1.64
CA LEU A 53 4.19 8.37 -1.28
C LEU A 53 2.84 7.68 -1.05
N VAL A 54 1.97 8.27 -0.21
CA VAL A 54 0.63 7.73 0.08
C VAL A 54 -0.23 7.65 -1.19
N HIS A 55 -0.20 8.68 -2.05
CA HIS A 55 -0.89 8.70 -3.33
C HIS A 55 -0.47 7.54 -4.24
N SER A 56 0.84 7.25 -4.29
CA SER A 56 1.38 6.17 -5.11
C SER A 56 0.86 4.81 -4.64
N ILE A 57 0.79 4.61 -3.31
CA ILE A 57 0.23 3.38 -2.73
C ILE A 57 -1.27 3.28 -2.99
N LYS A 58 -2.02 4.37 -2.85
CA LYS A 58 -3.44 4.40 -3.23
C LYS A 58 -3.63 3.91 -4.66
N GLY A 59 -2.85 4.45 -5.61
CA GLY A 59 -2.96 4.12 -7.03
C GLY A 59 -2.74 2.63 -7.33
N ILE A 60 -1.74 2.01 -6.70
CA ILE A 60 -1.42 0.60 -6.96
C ILE A 60 -2.28 -0.38 -6.15
N SER A 61 -2.83 0.03 -5.01
CA SER A 61 -3.55 -0.88 -4.07
C SER A 61 -4.69 -1.67 -4.70
N ILE A 62 -5.44 -1.09 -5.65
CA ILE A 62 -6.53 -1.80 -6.35
C ILE A 62 -5.96 -2.91 -7.26
N ASN A 63 -4.87 -2.64 -7.97
CA ASN A 63 -4.20 -3.62 -8.82
C ASN A 63 -3.58 -4.75 -7.99
N LEU A 64 -3.31 -4.48 -6.70
CA LEU A 64 -2.87 -5.47 -5.73
C LEU A 64 -4.02 -6.21 -5.04
N GLY A 65 -5.27 -5.96 -5.43
CA GLY A 65 -6.43 -6.61 -4.82
C GLY A 65 -6.73 -6.13 -3.39
N SER A 66 -6.17 -4.99 -2.96
CA SER A 66 -6.35 -4.47 -1.60
C SER A 66 -7.26 -3.25 -1.55
N LYS A 67 -8.57 -3.49 -1.40
CA LYS A 67 -9.57 -2.43 -1.20
C LYS A 67 -9.36 -1.66 0.11
N LYS A 68 -8.97 -2.37 1.17
CA LYS A 68 -8.70 -1.75 2.47
C LYS A 68 -7.50 -0.82 2.39
N MET A 69 -6.41 -1.23 1.73
CA MET A 69 -5.23 -0.36 1.55
C MET A 69 -5.56 0.86 0.69
N TYR A 70 -6.39 0.68 -0.35
CA TYR A 70 -6.88 1.79 -1.16
C TYR A 70 -7.62 2.83 -0.31
N GLN A 71 -8.57 2.38 0.53
CA GLN A 71 -9.35 3.28 1.38
C GLN A 71 -8.48 3.96 2.44
N THR A 72 -7.64 3.20 3.15
CA THR A 72 -6.71 3.76 4.14
C THR A 72 -5.76 4.78 3.52
N SER A 73 -5.23 4.51 2.32
CA SER A 73 -4.37 5.47 1.61
C SER A 73 -5.13 6.72 1.20
N LYS A 74 -6.40 6.58 0.77
CA LYS A 74 -7.24 7.73 0.42
C LYS A 74 -7.48 8.62 1.64
N ASP A 75 -7.90 8.03 2.76
CA ASP A 75 -8.18 8.79 3.99
C ASP A 75 -6.91 9.47 4.51
N PHE A 76 -5.77 8.78 4.45
CA PHE A 76 -4.51 9.36 4.89
C PHE A 76 -4.01 10.49 3.97
N GLU A 77 -4.19 10.37 2.66
CA GLU A 77 -3.87 11.42 1.71
C GLU A 77 -4.71 12.69 1.96
N GLU A 78 -5.99 12.54 2.27
CA GLU A 78 -6.89 13.65 2.62
C GLU A 78 -6.45 14.35 3.91
N ILE A 79 -6.04 13.59 4.92
CA ILE A 79 -5.48 14.11 6.18
C ILE A 79 -4.17 14.86 5.96
N LEU A 80 -3.26 14.31 5.14
CA LEU A 80 -2.00 14.95 4.77
C LEU A 80 -2.24 16.25 3.99
N LEU A 81 -3.25 16.27 3.11
CA LEU A 81 -3.64 17.47 2.36
C LEU A 81 -4.21 18.57 3.25
N ALA A 82 -4.92 18.19 4.33
CA ALA A 82 -5.47 19.10 5.31
C ALA A 82 -4.43 19.59 6.35
N GLU A 83 -3.20 19.06 6.32
CA GLU A 83 -2.08 19.42 7.20
C GLU A 83 -2.41 19.32 8.70
N LYS A 84 -3.26 18.35 9.08
CA LYS A 84 -3.70 18.17 10.46
C LYS A 84 -2.77 17.24 11.23
N GLU A 85 -1.73 17.79 11.86
CA GLU A 85 -0.66 17.02 12.53
C GLU A 85 -1.16 15.91 13.48
N GLU A 86 -2.17 16.19 14.30
CA GLU A 86 -2.69 15.20 15.25
C GLU A 86 -3.42 14.05 14.53
N GLU A 87 -4.17 14.35 13.46
CA GLU A 87 -4.81 13.32 12.63
C GLU A 87 -3.76 12.52 11.86
N ILE A 88 -2.67 13.15 11.41
CA ILE A 88 -1.53 12.48 10.75
C ILE A 88 -0.89 11.46 11.71
N LYS A 89 -0.59 11.87 12.95
CA LYS A 89 -0.02 10.99 13.99
C LYS A 89 -0.90 9.79 14.29
N ASN A 90 -2.22 9.99 14.30
CA ASN A 90 -3.18 8.92 14.57
C ASN A 90 -3.40 8.00 13.36
N MET A 91 -3.35 8.52 12.13
CA MET A 91 -3.56 7.75 10.91
C MET A 91 -2.33 6.94 10.48
N PHE A 92 -1.11 7.44 10.74
CA PHE A 92 0.10 6.76 10.30
C PHE A 92 0.26 5.31 10.83
N PRO A 93 0.00 4.99 12.12
CA PRO A 93 0.00 3.61 12.61
C PRO A 93 -1.00 2.71 11.88
N ILE A 94 -2.19 3.23 11.55
CA ILE A 94 -3.25 2.49 10.85
C ILE A 94 -2.79 2.17 9.41
N PHE A 95 -2.22 3.16 8.72
CA PHE A 95 -1.63 2.98 7.40
C PHE A 95 -0.50 1.96 7.44
N ARG A 96 0.41 2.07 8.42
CA ARG A 96 1.54 1.17 8.63
C ARG A 96 1.08 -0.27 8.75
N GLU A 97 0.11 -0.55 9.62
CA GLU A 97 -0.42 -1.90 9.84
C GLU A 97 -1.05 -2.46 8.55
N CYS A 98 -1.88 -1.66 7.88
CA CYS A 98 -2.50 -2.05 6.60
C CYS A 98 -1.44 -2.40 5.55
N PHE A 99 -0.42 -1.56 5.40
CA PHE A 99 0.66 -1.78 4.44
C PHE A 99 1.46 -3.03 4.78
N GLN A 100 1.83 -3.24 6.04
CA GLN A 100 2.60 -4.42 6.46
C GLN A 100 1.83 -5.72 6.22
N ASN A 101 0.54 -5.76 6.55
CA ASN A 101 -0.30 -6.92 6.30
C ASN A 101 -0.41 -7.21 4.80
N MET A 102 -0.63 -6.19 3.97
CA MET A 102 -0.69 -6.33 2.51
C MET A 102 0.65 -6.84 1.95
N TYR A 103 1.76 -6.25 2.39
CA TYR A 103 3.11 -6.60 1.95
C TYR A 103 3.45 -8.05 2.30
N GLN A 104 3.13 -8.50 3.51
CA GLN A 104 3.33 -9.87 3.96
C GLN A 104 2.48 -10.88 3.19
N GLU A 105 1.21 -10.55 2.92
CA GLU A 105 0.34 -11.43 2.14
C GLU A 105 0.81 -11.56 0.68
N ILE A 106 1.29 -10.48 0.07
CA ILE A 106 1.89 -10.51 -1.28
C ILE A 106 3.16 -11.37 -1.31
N ASP A 107 4.07 -11.16 -0.35
CA ASP A 107 5.31 -11.94 -0.23
C ASP A 107 5.03 -13.42 0.04
N GLY A 108 4.05 -13.73 0.89
CA GLY A 108 3.59 -15.09 1.15
C GLY A 108 3.05 -15.76 -0.11
N TYR A 109 2.17 -15.08 -0.86
CA TYR A 109 1.63 -15.59 -2.12
C TYR A 109 2.72 -15.91 -3.14
N LEU A 110 3.70 -15.02 -3.33
CA LEU A 110 4.81 -15.25 -4.26
C LEU A 110 5.68 -16.45 -3.87
N LYS A 111 5.84 -16.72 -2.56
CA LYS A 111 6.57 -17.89 -2.06
C LYS A 111 5.83 -19.20 -2.30
N GLU A 112 4.50 -19.19 -2.28
CA GLU A 112 3.67 -20.37 -2.58
C GLU A 112 3.62 -20.70 -4.09
N MET A 113 3.94 -19.74 -4.97
CA MET A 113 3.97 -19.94 -6.43
C MET A 113 5.25 -20.61 -6.95
N ASN A 114 6.30 -20.75 -6.12
CA ASN A 114 7.59 -21.34 -6.51
C ASN A 114 7.78 -22.71 -5.85
#